data_AF-A0A101VGN5-F1
#
_entry.id   AF-A0A101VGN5-F1
#
_cell.length_a   1.000
_cell.length_b   1.000
_cell.length_c   1.000
_cell.angle_alpha   90.00
_cell.angle_beta   90.00
_cell.angle_gamma   90.00
#
_symmetry.space_group_name_H-M   'P 1'
#
loop_
_entity.id
_entity.type
_entity.pdbx_description
1 polymer ?
#
loop_
_entity_poly.entity_id
_entity_poly.type
_entity_poly.pdbx_seq_one_letter_code
_entity_poly.pdbx_strand_id
1 'polypeptide(L)'
;APGNLQQQARLARYRALGDWAESRGLAALVTAHHADDQTETLLMRLNRASGLSGLAGVRERGTNPAGAGPVLRPLLGWRKAELEAIVRAAGIEPARDPSNEDERFDRALIRKALDSADWLDPLAIAQSAGWLGQAEAALAHFAAREWDTCVLLRDGVLRYATGEETPREIRLRILARAIATLGSTPRLSQVAELLEALERGEGGNLGGVLARVEQGAWLLRPEPPRR
;
A
#
# COMPACT_ATOMS: atom_id res chain seq x y z
N ALA A 1 -11.93 12.25 -13.73
CA ALA A 1 -10.51 12.65 -13.68
C ALA A 1 -9.64 11.53 -14.26
N PRO A 2 -8.65 11.85 -15.12
CA PRO A 2 -7.81 10.86 -15.83
C PRO A 2 -7.06 9.88 -14.91
N GLY A 3 -6.81 10.24 -13.64
CA GLY A 3 -6.21 9.34 -12.64
C GLY A 3 -7.02 8.06 -12.36
N ASN A 4 -8.35 8.09 -12.54
CA ASN A 4 -9.18 6.89 -12.36
C ASN A 4 -9.02 5.89 -13.51
N LEU A 5 -8.76 6.35 -14.74
CA LEU A 5 -8.73 5.48 -15.92
C LEU A 5 -7.54 4.51 -15.88
N GLN A 6 -6.33 4.99 -15.56
CA GLN A 6 -5.16 4.10 -15.44
C GLN A 6 -5.30 3.10 -14.29
N GLN A 7 -5.89 3.53 -13.17
CA GLN A 7 -6.16 2.65 -12.04
C GLN A 7 -7.21 1.59 -12.40
N GLN A 8 -8.29 1.98 -13.08
CA GLN A 8 -9.32 1.05 -13.59
C GLN A 8 -8.75 0.08 -14.61
N ALA A 9 -7.97 0.55 -15.58
CA ALA A 9 -7.31 -0.30 -16.57
C ALA A 9 -6.35 -1.29 -15.91
N ARG A 10 -5.59 -0.84 -14.90
CA ARG A 10 -4.73 -1.72 -14.10
C ARG A 10 -5.55 -2.79 -13.39
N LEU A 11 -6.64 -2.42 -12.70
CA LEU A 11 -7.51 -3.37 -12.01
C LEU A 11 -8.16 -4.37 -12.99
N ALA A 12 -8.65 -3.90 -14.14
CA ALA A 12 -9.24 -4.74 -15.17
C ALA A 12 -8.24 -5.75 -15.73
N ARG A 13 -6.99 -5.31 -16.01
CA ARG A 13 -5.90 -6.20 -16.45
C ARG A 13 -5.59 -7.28 -15.43
N TYR A 14 -5.45 -6.88 -14.17
CA TYR A 14 -5.14 -7.82 -13.08
C TYR A 14 -6.29 -8.79 -12.78
N ARG A 15 -7.54 -8.37 -12.97
CA ARG A 15 -8.71 -9.25 -12.93
C ARG A 15 -8.65 -10.28 -14.05
N ALA A 16 -8.52 -9.83 -15.31
CA ALA A 16 -8.46 -10.72 -16.47
C ALA A 16 -7.32 -11.74 -16.38
N LEU A 17 -6.12 -11.31 -15.95
CA LEU A 17 -4.98 -12.20 -15.72
C LEU A 17 -5.22 -13.16 -14.55
N GLY A 18 -5.85 -12.68 -13.48
CA GLY A 18 -6.20 -13.48 -12.31
C GLY A 18 -7.19 -14.59 -12.65
N ASP A 19 -8.30 -14.24 -13.30
CA ASP A 19 -9.34 -15.17 -13.73
C ASP A 19 -8.77 -16.23 -14.69
N TRP A 20 -7.89 -15.82 -15.61
CA TRP A 20 -7.19 -16.73 -16.50
C TRP A 20 -6.26 -17.69 -15.74
N ALA A 21 -5.44 -17.17 -14.81
CA ALA A 21 -4.54 -17.98 -14.00
C ALA A 21 -5.30 -19.02 -13.15
N GLU A 22 -6.40 -18.61 -12.53
CA GLU A 22 -7.27 -19.49 -11.75
C GLU A 22 -7.89 -20.58 -12.63
N SER A 23 -8.45 -20.22 -13.79
CA SER A 23 -9.04 -21.18 -14.75
C SER A 23 -8.04 -22.24 -15.26
N ARG A 24 -6.73 -21.94 -15.15
CA ARG A 24 -5.63 -22.79 -15.59
C ARG A 24 -4.91 -23.49 -14.43
N GLY A 25 -5.33 -23.27 -13.19
CA GLY A 25 -4.67 -23.82 -12.00
C GLY A 25 -3.23 -23.34 -11.81
N LEU A 26 -2.91 -22.12 -12.29
CA LEU A 26 -1.57 -21.55 -12.15
C LEU A 26 -1.33 -21.05 -10.73
N ALA A 27 -0.13 -21.31 -10.19
CA ALA A 27 0.21 -20.98 -8.81
C ALA A 27 0.41 -19.48 -8.55
N ALA A 28 0.80 -18.71 -9.58
CA ALA A 28 1.08 -17.28 -9.45
C ALA A 28 1.10 -16.55 -10.80
N LEU A 29 0.88 -15.25 -10.75
CA LEU A 29 1.21 -14.33 -11.84
C LEU A 29 2.64 -13.81 -11.66
N VAL A 30 3.42 -13.73 -12.75
CA VAL A 30 4.76 -13.14 -12.74
C VAL A 30 4.73 -11.86 -13.58
N THR A 31 5.26 -10.77 -13.04
CA THR A 31 5.32 -9.48 -13.75
C THR A 31 6.74 -8.95 -13.80
N ALA A 32 7.11 -8.34 -14.93
CA ALA A 32 8.45 -7.86 -15.21
C ALA A 32 8.77 -6.49 -14.60
N HIS A 33 8.30 -6.21 -13.38
CA HIS A 33 8.68 -4.99 -12.69
C HIS A 33 10.17 -5.04 -12.34
N HIS A 34 10.87 -3.93 -12.56
CA HIS A 34 12.32 -3.81 -12.38
C HIS A 34 12.72 -2.64 -11.46
N ALA A 35 14.01 -2.43 -11.24
CA ALA A 35 14.51 -1.41 -10.30
C ALA A 35 14.08 0.01 -10.70
N ASP A 36 14.11 0.35 -11.98
CA ASP A 36 13.68 1.68 -12.45
C ASP A 36 12.17 1.92 -12.17
N ASP A 37 11.30 0.89 -12.24
CA ASP A 37 9.89 1.01 -11.83
C ASP A 37 9.73 1.31 -10.32
N GLN A 38 10.65 0.80 -9.50
CA GLN A 38 10.67 1.10 -8.06
C GLN A 38 10.98 2.55 -7.82
N THR A 39 11.99 3.08 -8.52
CA THR A 39 12.37 4.49 -8.44
C THR A 39 11.20 5.38 -8.81
N GLU A 40 10.54 5.12 -9.94
CA GLU A 40 9.33 5.83 -10.36
C GLU A 40 8.26 5.77 -9.26
N THR A 41 7.96 4.58 -8.76
CA THR A 41 6.92 4.36 -7.76
C THR A 41 7.24 5.07 -6.43
N LEU A 42 8.49 5.02 -5.97
CA LEU A 42 8.92 5.64 -4.73
C LEU A 42 8.81 7.16 -4.82
N LEU A 43 9.33 7.77 -5.90
CA LEU A 43 9.26 9.22 -6.11
C LEU A 43 7.82 9.70 -6.25
N MET A 44 6.97 8.98 -6.99
CA MET A 44 5.53 9.27 -7.06
C MET A 44 4.88 9.29 -5.67
N ARG A 45 5.24 8.33 -4.80
CA ARG A 45 4.65 8.20 -3.47
C ARG A 45 5.20 9.23 -2.49
N LEU A 46 6.48 9.60 -2.61
CA LEU A 46 7.08 10.71 -1.86
C LEU A 46 6.40 12.04 -2.20
N ASN A 47 6.17 12.33 -3.48
CA ASN A 47 5.47 13.55 -3.92
C ASN A 47 4.01 13.62 -3.42
N ARG A 48 3.44 12.50 -2.98
CA ARG A 48 2.09 12.41 -2.41
C ARG A 48 2.09 12.31 -0.87
N ALA A 49 3.22 12.57 -0.22
CA ALA A 49 3.41 12.45 1.22
C ALA A 49 2.96 11.10 1.77
N SER A 50 3.27 10.01 1.05
CA SER A 50 2.90 8.67 1.48
C SER A 50 3.67 8.27 2.74
N GLY A 51 3.00 7.63 3.70
CA GLY A 51 3.65 7.03 4.87
C GLY A 51 4.46 5.77 4.53
N LEU A 52 5.06 5.16 5.56
CA LEU A 52 5.98 4.02 5.40
C LEU A 52 5.44 2.88 4.53
N SER A 53 4.19 2.45 4.74
CA SER A 53 3.58 1.40 3.92
C SER A 53 3.48 1.78 2.44
N GLY A 54 3.35 3.06 2.12
CA GLY A 54 3.46 3.55 0.75
C GLY A 54 4.91 3.58 0.28
N LEU A 55 5.85 4.04 1.09
CA LEU A 55 7.25 4.14 0.68
C LEU A 55 7.97 2.79 0.56
N ALA A 56 7.42 1.70 1.10
CA ALA A 56 7.89 0.33 0.89
C ALA A 56 7.85 -0.16 -0.59
N GLY A 57 7.51 0.72 -1.54
CA GLY A 57 7.56 0.44 -2.97
C GLY A 57 6.67 -0.71 -3.41
N VAL A 58 7.10 -1.39 -4.46
CA VAL A 58 6.50 -2.62 -4.96
C VAL A 58 7.18 -3.81 -4.28
N ARG A 59 6.43 -4.78 -3.75
CA ARG A 59 7.02 -5.96 -3.10
C ARG A 59 7.38 -7.04 -4.13
N GLU A 60 8.47 -7.77 -3.91
CA GLU A 60 8.85 -8.93 -4.73
C GLU A 60 7.73 -9.98 -4.78
N ARG A 61 7.10 -10.21 -3.63
CA ARG A 61 5.91 -11.05 -3.49
C ARG A 61 4.76 -10.19 -2.96
N GLY A 62 3.64 -10.23 -3.65
CA GLY A 62 2.42 -9.55 -3.21
C GLY A 62 1.18 -10.30 -3.65
N THR A 63 0.02 -9.72 -3.39
CA THR A 63 -1.27 -10.25 -3.82
C THR A 63 -1.73 -9.53 -5.07
N ASN A 64 -2.50 -10.21 -5.92
CA ASN A 64 -3.16 -9.61 -7.06
C ASN A 64 -4.05 -8.44 -6.58
N PRO A 65 -3.89 -7.22 -7.13
CA PRO A 65 -4.73 -6.07 -6.79
C PRO A 65 -6.23 -6.27 -7.00
N ALA A 66 -6.63 -7.24 -7.83
CA ALA A 66 -8.02 -7.63 -8.06
C ALA A 66 -8.50 -8.80 -7.17
N GLY A 67 -7.66 -9.33 -6.29
CA GLY A 67 -8.01 -10.36 -5.30
C GLY A 67 -7.64 -11.81 -5.67
N ALA A 68 -7.21 -12.09 -6.91
CA ALA A 68 -6.95 -13.45 -7.38
C ALA A 68 -5.46 -13.85 -7.31
N GLY A 69 -5.06 -14.48 -6.20
CA GLY A 69 -3.79 -15.21 -6.07
C GLY A 69 -2.51 -14.36 -5.93
N PRO A 70 -1.34 -15.02 -5.83
CA PRO A 70 -0.03 -14.35 -5.67
C PRO A 70 0.46 -13.67 -6.95
N VAL A 71 1.19 -12.58 -6.78
CA VAL A 71 1.97 -11.90 -7.85
C VAL A 71 3.44 -11.84 -7.45
N LEU A 72 4.31 -12.36 -8.31
CA LEU A 72 5.76 -12.41 -8.16
C LEU A 72 6.45 -11.43 -9.11
N ARG A 73 7.57 -10.86 -8.66
CA ARG A 73 8.34 -9.83 -9.37
C ARG A 73 9.85 -10.11 -9.25
N PRO A 74 10.36 -11.16 -9.90
CA PRO A 74 11.75 -11.60 -9.75
C PRO A 74 12.77 -10.59 -10.31
N LEU A 75 12.33 -9.66 -11.16
CA LEU A 75 13.22 -8.72 -11.85
C LEU A 75 13.44 -7.40 -11.09
N LEU A 76 12.93 -7.25 -9.86
CA LEU A 76 13.02 -5.98 -9.11
C LEU A 76 14.45 -5.52 -8.82
N GLY A 77 15.43 -6.43 -8.84
CA GLY A 77 16.85 -6.12 -8.68
C GLY A 77 17.60 -5.82 -9.99
N TRP A 78 16.92 -5.83 -11.14
CA TRP A 78 17.53 -5.59 -12.44
C TRP A 78 17.24 -4.18 -12.93
N ARG A 79 18.17 -3.58 -13.67
CA ARG A 79 17.94 -2.34 -14.41
C ARG A 79 17.22 -2.64 -15.73
N LYS A 80 16.41 -1.68 -16.17
CA LYS A 80 15.74 -1.75 -17.49
C LYS A 80 16.76 -1.96 -18.62
N ALA A 81 17.89 -1.26 -18.59
CA ALA A 81 18.93 -1.36 -19.61
C ALA A 81 19.54 -2.77 -19.71
N GLU A 82 19.67 -3.49 -18.59
CA GLU A 82 20.16 -4.88 -18.58
C GLU A 82 19.14 -5.82 -19.24
N LEU A 83 17.86 -5.64 -18.93
CA LEU A 83 16.77 -6.42 -19.54
C LEU A 83 16.64 -6.14 -21.04
N GLU A 84 16.77 -4.88 -21.47
CA GLU A 84 16.77 -4.49 -22.89
C GLU A 84 17.95 -5.12 -23.65
N ALA A 85 19.13 -5.20 -23.03
CA ALA A 85 20.29 -5.87 -23.62
C ALA A 85 20.04 -7.37 -23.83
N ILE A 86 19.42 -8.04 -22.85
CA ILE A 86 19.06 -9.47 -22.94
C ILE A 86 18.05 -9.70 -24.08
N VAL A 87 16.98 -8.89 -24.12
CA VAL A 87 15.94 -8.98 -25.17
C VAL A 87 16.54 -8.80 -26.56
N ARG A 88 17.44 -7.81 -26.72
CA ARG A 88 18.15 -7.56 -27.98
C ARG A 88 19.07 -8.70 -28.37
N ALA A 89 19.86 -9.22 -27.43
CA ALA A 89 20.76 -10.36 -27.66
C ALA A 89 20.01 -11.63 -28.06
N ALA A 90 18.77 -11.80 -27.56
CA ALA A 90 17.88 -12.89 -27.94
C ALA A 90 17.18 -12.68 -29.30
N GLY A 91 17.35 -11.53 -29.95
CA GLY A 91 16.68 -11.21 -31.21
C GLY A 91 15.17 -11.04 -31.09
N ILE A 92 14.67 -10.70 -29.90
CA ILE A 92 13.24 -10.50 -29.63
C ILE A 92 12.91 -9.02 -29.87
N GLU A 93 11.94 -8.74 -30.75
CA GLU A 93 11.41 -7.38 -30.92
C GLU A 93 10.32 -7.11 -29.87
N PRO A 94 10.53 -6.16 -28.94
CA PRO A 94 9.54 -5.84 -27.93
C PRO A 94 8.37 -5.04 -28.53
N ALA A 95 7.14 -5.35 -28.09
CA ALA A 95 5.99 -4.53 -28.44
C ALA A 95 6.11 -3.13 -27.84
N ARG A 96 5.83 -2.09 -28.63
CA ARG A 96 5.82 -0.68 -28.19
C ARG A 96 4.39 -0.20 -27.95
N ASP A 97 4.10 0.22 -26.73
CA ASP A 97 2.83 0.83 -26.35
C ASP A 97 3.00 2.36 -26.32
N PRO A 98 2.32 3.13 -27.20
CA PRO A 98 2.41 4.59 -27.24
C PRO A 98 2.03 5.28 -25.92
N SER A 99 1.22 4.64 -25.07
CA SER A 99 0.82 5.21 -23.78
C SER A 99 1.97 5.29 -22.77
N ASN A 100 3.08 4.58 -23.00
CA ASN A 100 4.26 4.63 -22.15
C ASN A 100 5.04 5.94 -22.25
N GLU A 101 4.84 6.69 -23.34
CA GLU A 101 5.53 7.96 -23.64
C GLU A 101 4.61 9.18 -23.44
N ASP A 102 3.36 8.96 -23.02
CA ASP A 102 2.37 10.01 -22.87
C ASP A 102 2.54 10.77 -21.55
N GLU A 103 3.16 11.95 -21.62
CA GLU A 103 3.47 12.84 -20.49
C GLU A 103 2.24 13.36 -19.73
N ARG A 104 1.01 13.13 -20.23
CA ARG A 104 -0.22 13.39 -19.45
C ARG A 104 -0.34 12.52 -18.20
N PHE A 105 0.49 11.48 -18.09
CA PHE A 105 0.52 10.58 -16.95
C PHE A 105 1.78 10.79 -16.10
N ASP A 106 1.59 10.93 -14.77
CA ASP A 106 2.66 11.16 -13.78
C ASP A 106 3.89 10.27 -13.98
N ARG A 107 3.67 9.00 -14.35
CA ARG A 107 4.74 8.03 -14.54
C ARG A 107 5.64 8.36 -15.74
N ALA A 108 5.06 8.75 -16.87
CA ALA A 108 5.82 9.13 -18.06
C ALA A 108 6.62 10.41 -17.79
N LEU A 109 6.02 11.37 -17.08
CA LEU A 109 6.70 12.60 -16.66
C LEU A 109 7.89 12.33 -15.73
N ILE A 110 7.72 11.48 -14.72
CA ILE A 110 8.81 11.11 -13.80
C ILE A 110 9.91 10.34 -14.53
N ARG A 111 9.56 9.40 -15.40
CA ARG A 111 10.53 8.65 -16.21
C ARG A 111 11.41 9.59 -17.05
N LYS A 112 10.78 10.52 -17.77
CA LYS A 112 11.50 11.54 -18.56
C LYS A 112 12.40 12.42 -17.70
N ALA A 113 11.98 12.78 -16.49
CA ALA A 113 12.82 13.54 -15.57
C ALA A 113 14.03 12.71 -15.08
N LEU A 114 13.83 11.41 -14.85
CA LEU A 114 14.87 10.48 -14.43
C LEU A 114 15.95 10.25 -15.51
N ASP A 115 15.61 10.38 -16.80
CA ASP A 115 16.58 10.23 -17.90
C ASP A 115 17.76 11.21 -17.81
N SER A 116 17.57 12.34 -17.11
CA SER A 116 18.61 13.37 -16.88
C SER A 116 19.21 13.33 -15.47
N ALA A 117 18.79 12.39 -14.63
CA ALA A 117 19.13 12.35 -13.21
C ALA A 117 20.23 11.31 -12.93
N ASP A 118 21.40 11.48 -13.54
CA ASP A 118 22.54 10.55 -13.42
C ASP A 118 23.08 10.41 -11.98
N TRP A 119 22.71 11.32 -11.09
CA TRP A 119 23.05 11.30 -9.67
C TRP A 119 22.15 10.37 -8.84
N LEU A 120 21.05 9.86 -9.41
CA LEU A 120 20.19 8.86 -8.78
C LEU A 120 20.60 7.46 -9.24
N ASP A 121 20.81 6.55 -8.28
CA ASP A 121 21.01 5.12 -8.57
C ASP A 121 19.70 4.34 -8.30
N PRO A 122 19.02 3.85 -9.35
CA PRO A 122 17.81 3.03 -9.18
C PRO A 122 17.99 1.76 -8.37
N LEU A 123 19.18 1.14 -8.36
CA LEU A 123 19.42 -0.05 -7.53
C LEU A 123 19.45 0.32 -6.05
N ALA A 124 20.19 1.38 -5.68
CA ALA A 124 20.22 1.88 -4.31
C ALA A 124 18.83 2.34 -3.82
N ILE A 125 18.04 2.95 -4.71
CA ILE A 125 16.65 3.35 -4.40
C ILE A 125 15.74 2.13 -4.22
N ALA A 126 15.83 1.13 -5.09
CA ALA A 126 15.08 -0.12 -4.95
C ALA A 126 15.46 -0.85 -3.66
N GLN A 127 16.75 -0.84 -3.29
CA GLN A 127 17.23 -1.38 -2.02
C GLN A 127 16.64 -0.61 -0.83
N SER A 128 16.56 0.72 -0.93
CA SER A 128 15.92 1.61 0.04
C SER A 128 14.45 1.26 0.26
N ALA A 129 13.68 1.11 -0.82
CA ALA A 129 12.31 0.65 -0.75
C ALA A 129 12.20 -0.74 -0.10
N GLY A 130 13.17 -1.63 -0.34
CA GLY A 130 13.31 -2.93 0.31
C GLY A 130 13.44 -2.84 1.84
N TRP A 131 14.37 -2.03 2.36
CA TRP A 131 14.51 -1.85 3.81
C TRP A 131 13.27 -1.21 4.46
N LEU A 132 12.64 -0.24 3.78
CA LEU A 132 11.38 0.34 4.24
C LEU A 132 10.27 -0.73 4.29
N GLY A 133 10.24 -1.65 3.33
CA GLY A 133 9.34 -2.80 3.35
C GLY A 133 9.57 -3.76 4.52
N GLN A 134 10.84 -3.99 4.90
CA GLN A 134 11.16 -4.81 6.07
C GLN A 134 10.73 -4.14 7.37
N ALA A 135 10.98 -2.83 7.52
CA ALA A 135 10.50 -2.05 8.67
C ALA A 135 8.97 -2.07 8.77
N GLU A 136 8.28 -1.92 7.63
CA GLU A 136 6.83 -2.03 7.57
C GLU A 136 6.32 -3.40 8.01
N ALA A 137 6.98 -4.48 7.57
CA ALA A 137 6.61 -5.84 7.97
C ALA A 137 6.78 -6.05 9.48
N ALA A 138 7.83 -5.49 10.08
CA ALA A 138 8.04 -5.54 11.53
C ALA A 138 6.93 -4.79 12.29
N LEU A 139 6.58 -3.57 11.87
CA LEU A 139 5.49 -2.80 12.49
C LEU A 139 4.14 -3.51 12.34
N ALA A 140 3.87 -4.10 11.17
CA ALA A 140 2.67 -4.90 10.95
C ALA A 140 2.61 -6.13 11.89
N HIS A 141 3.74 -6.78 12.13
CA HIS A 141 3.84 -7.89 13.10
C HIS A 141 3.49 -7.44 14.53
N PHE A 142 4.08 -6.33 15.00
CA PHE A 142 3.77 -5.81 16.34
C PHE A 142 2.32 -5.33 16.46
N ALA A 143 1.78 -4.68 15.43
CA ALA A 143 0.37 -4.28 15.41
C ALA A 143 -0.58 -5.47 15.41
N ALA A 144 -0.23 -6.57 14.73
CA ALA A 144 -1.03 -7.80 14.79
C ALA A 144 -1.03 -8.39 16.21
N ARG A 145 0.13 -8.47 16.87
CA ARG A 145 0.23 -8.95 18.26
C ARG A 145 -0.55 -8.08 19.25
N GLU A 146 -0.44 -6.76 19.11
CA GLU A 146 -1.20 -5.80 19.92
C GLU A 146 -2.70 -5.99 19.71
N TRP A 147 -3.14 -6.14 18.46
CA TRP A 147 -4.54 -6.41 18.15
C TRP A 147 -5.04 -7.67 18.85
N ASP A 148 -4.32 -8.78 18.71
CA ASP A 148 -4.75 -10.07 19.25
C ASP A 148 -4.78 -10.09 20.79
N THR A 149 -3.98 -9.24 21.44
CA THR A 149 -3.86 -9.19 22.91
C THR A 149 -4.78 -8.15 23.55
N CYS A 150 -4.92 -6.99 22.91
CA CYS A 150 -5.51 -5.79 23.53
C CYS A 150 -6.84 -5.36 22.91
N VAL A 151 -7.25 -5.96 21.79
CA VAL A 151 -8.50 -5.64 21.09
C VAL A 151 -9.54 -6.74 21.27
N LEU A 152 -10.73 -6.35 21.73
CA LEU A 152 -11.89 -7.23 21.87
C LEU A 152 -13.04 -6.70 21.02
N LEU A 153 -13.63 -7.55 20.19
CA LEU A 153 -14.85 -7.26 19.44
C LEU A 153 -16.00 -8.07 20.01
N ARG A 154 -17.03 -7.41 20.54
CA ARG A 154 -18.27 -8.04 21.04
C ARG A 154 -19.47 -7.20 20.66
N ASP A 155 -20.51 -7.85 20.13
CA ASP A 155 -21.79 -7.21 19.76
C ASP A 155 -21.64 -5.94 18.89
N GLY A 156 -20.68 -5.97 17.96
CA GLY A 156 -20.38 -4.84 17.07
C GLY A 156 -19.64 -3.66 17.73
N VAL A 157 -19.21 -3.82 18.97
CA VAL A 157 -18.39 -2.84 19.71
C VAL A 157 -16.97 -3.37 19.84
N LEU A 158 -16.01 -2.58 19.38
CA LEU A 158 -14.59 -2.85 19.50
C LEU A 158 -14.03 -2.07 20.69
N ARG A 159 -13.45 -2.79 21.65
CA ARG A 159 -12.70 -2.23 22.78
C ARG A 159 -11.22 -2.44 22.56
N TYR A 160 -10.45 -1.37 22.55
CA TYR A 160 -8.99 -1.40 22.54
C TYR A 160 -8.46 -0.92 23.89
N ALA A 161 -7.89 -1.84 24.67
CA ALA A 161 -7.22 -1.49 25.93
C ALA A 161 -5.82 -0.96 25.59
N THR A 162 -5.64 0.36 25.62
CA THR A 162 -4.36 0.97 25.24
C THR A 162 -3.32 0.70 26.32
N GLY A 163 -2.25 -0.04 25.99
CA GLY A 163 -1.09 -0.13 26.87
C GLY A 163 -0.32 1.19 26.89
N GLU A 164 0.05 1.70 28.07
CA GLU A 164 0.76 2.97 28.24
C GLU A 164 2.08 3.02 27.43
N GLU A 165 2.77 1.88 27.31
CA GLU A 165 4.04 1.74 26.57
C GLU A 165 3.86 1.51 25.06
N THR A 166 2.62 1.40 24.57
CA THR A 166 2.37 1.08 23.16
C THR A 166 2.80 2.25 22.28
N PRO A 167 3.73 2.04 21.31
CA PRO A 167 4.17 3.12 20.43
C PRO A 167 3.01 3.74 19.66
N ARG A 168 3.02 5.06 19.49
CA ARG A 168 1.95 5.81 18.81
C ARG A 168 1.62 5.28 17.42
N GLU A 169 2.61 4.86 16.65
CA GLU A 169 2.43 4.28 15.31
C GLU A 169 1.64 2.96 15.36
N ILE A 170 1.83 2.14 16.41
CA ILE A 170 1.04 0.92 16.61
C ILE A 170 -0.40 1.30 16.95
N ARG A 171 -0.62 2.25 17.86
CA ARG A 171 -1.97 2.74 18.20
C ARG A 171 -2.71 3.27 16.96
N LEU A 172 -2.03 4.03 16.10
CA LEU A 172 -2.57 4.53 14.83
C LEU A 172 -3.04 3.39 13.92
N ARG A 173 -2.25 2.32 13.80
CA ARG A 173 -2.57 1.14 12.98
C ARG A 173 -3.73 0.34 13.55
N ILE A 174 -3.78 0.16 14.87
CA ILE A 174 -4.91 -0.47 15.55
C ILE A 174 -6.18 0.32 15.28
N LEU A 175 -6.13 1.65 15.41
CA LEU A 175 -7.28 2.51 15.15
C LEU A 175 -7.76 2.44 13.71
N ALA A 176 -6.84 2.50 12.73
CA ALA A 176 -7.17 2.35 11.31
C ALA A 176 -7.83 0.99 11.02
N ARG A 177 -7.27 -0.10 11.57
CA ARG A 177 -7.82 -1.46 11.43
C ARG A 177 -9.18 -1.61 12.11
N ALA A 178 -9.38 -0.98 13.27
CA ALA A 178 -10.65 -0.99 13.99
C ALA A 178 -11.76 -0.32 13.17
N ILE A 179 -11.49 0.87 12.61
CA ILE A 179 -12.44 1.60 11.78
C ILE A 179 -12.76 0.80 10.49
N ALA A 180 -11.75 0.19 9.86
CA ALA A 180 -11.94 -0.68 8.69
C ALA A 180 -12.80 -1.91 9.02
N THR A 181 -12.59 -2.52 10.19
CA THR A 181 -13.38 -3.67 10.66
C THR A 181 -14.85 -3.28 10.86
N LEU A 182 -15.12 -2.03 11.22
CA LEU A 182 -16.47 -1.47 11.37
C LEU A 182 -17.06 -0.91 10.06
N GLY A 183 -16.38 -1.12 8.93
CA GLY A 183 -16.90 -0.84 7.59
C GLY A 183 -16.51 0.51 6.98
N SER A 184 -15.55 1.24 7.57
CA SER A 184 -15.10 2.54 7.08
C SER A 184 -13.61 2.56 6.78
N THR A 185 -13.20 3.17 5.66
CA THR A 185 -11.77 3.25 5.27
C THR A 185 -11.34 4.71 5.09
N PRO A 186 -11.18 5.46 6.19
CA PRO A 186 -10.81 6.87 6.14
C PRO A 186 -9.35 7.07 5.68
N ARG A 187 -9.00 8.32 5.32
CA ARG A 187 -7.61 8.69 5.06
C ARG A 187 -6.80 8.64 6.36
N LEU A 188 -5.51 8.29 6.26
CA LEU A 188 -4.64 8.16 7.42
C LEU A 188 -4.54 9.46 8.24
N SER A 189 -4.59 10.63 7.60
CA SER A 189 -4.59 11.92 8.31
C SER A 189 -5.80 12.07 9.24
N GLN A 190 -6.98 11.60 8.81
CA GLN A 190 -8.20 11.65 9.63
C GLN A 190 -8.13 10.66 10.80
N VAL A 191 -7.50 9.50 10.58
CA VAL A 191 -7.23 8.55 11.68
C VAL A 191 -6.26 9.16 12.69
N ALA A 192 -5.24 9.88 12.24
CA ALA A 192 -4.29 10.57 13.11
C ALA A 192 -4.95 11.71 13.92
N GLU A 193 -5.83 12.49 13.31
CA GLU A 193 -6.64 13.50 14.01
C GLU A 193 -7.52 12.87 15.10
N LEU A 194 -8.18 11.74 14.80
CA LEU A 194 -8.97 11.01 15.80
C LEU A 194 -8.09 10.42 16.92
N LEU A 195 -6.92 9.90 16.58
CA LEU A 195 -5.94 9.40 17.54
C LEU A 195 -5.56 10.51 18.54
N GLU A 196 -5.27 11.71 18.06
CA GLU A 196 -4.92 12.85 18.94
C GLU A 196 -6.07 13.23 19.88
N ALA A 197 -7.32 13.20 19.40
CA ALA A 197 -8.49 13.43 20.25
C ALA A 197 -8.60 12.36 21.35
N LEU A 198 -8.47 11.08 20.99
CA LEU A 198 -8.52 9.97 21.94
C LEU A 198 -7.37 10.01 22.95
N GLU A 199 -6.16 10.42 22.54
CA GLU A 199 -5.01 10.63 23.43
C GLU A 199 -5.25 11.76 24.43
N ARG A 200 -6.08 12.76 24.09
CA ARG A 200 -6.54 13.81 25.02
C ARG A 200 -7.72 13.41 25.91
N GLY A 201 -8.23 12.18 25.79
CA GLY A 201 -9.42 11.73 26.51
C GLY A 201 -10.75 12.16 25.88
N GLU A 202 -10.71 12.74 24.67
CA GLU A 202 -11.88 13.16 23.92
C GLU A 202 -12.41 12.00 23.06
N GLY A 203 -13.65 12.11 22.58
CA GLY A 203 -14.22 11.20 21.58
C GLY A 203 -14.29 11.83 20.19
N GLY A 204 -14.67 11.04 19.20
CA GLY A 204 -14.86 11.54 17.84
C GLY A 204 -15.71 10.61 16.98
N ASN A 205 -16.11 11.09 15.81
CA ASN A 205 -16.78 10.28 14.79
C ASN A 205 -15.95 10.35 13.50
N LEU A 206 -15.61 9.19 12.95
CA LEU A 206 -14.88 9.09 11.70
C LEU A 206 -15.56 8.07 10.77
N GLY A 207 -16.18 8.60 9.71
CA GLY A 207 -16.82 7.79 8.66
C GLY A 207 -17.90 6.85 9.21
N GLY A 208 -18.74 7.34 10.12
CA GLY A 208 -19.82 6.55 10.72
C GLY A 208 -19.37 5.62 11.85
N VAL A 209 -18.13 5.76 12.33
CA VAL A 209 -17.61 5.05 13.50
C VAL A 209 -17.43 6.06 14.64
N LEU A 210 -18.17 5.87 15.73
CA LEU A 210 -18.05 6.65 16.95
C LEU A 210 -16.98 6.03 17.85
N ALA A 211 -15.98 6.81 18.22
CA ALA A 211 -14.93 6.44 19.16
C ALA A 211 -15.05 7.27 20.47
N ARG A 212 -14.85 6.63 21.62
CA ARG A 212 -14.86 7.27 22.94
C ARG A 212 -13.78 6.65 23.84
N VAL A 213 -13.33 7.41 24.83
CA VAL A 213 -12.43 6.92 25.89
C VAL A 213 -13.26 6.52 27.10
N GLU A 214 -13.04 5.30 27.61
CA GLU A 214 -13.70 4.77 28.80
C GLU A 214 -12.72 3.92 29.62
N GLN A 215 -12.45 4.34 30.86
CA GLN A 215 -11.61 3.61 31.83
C GLN A 215 -10.27 3.13 31.24
N GLY A 216 -9.53 4.02 30.57
CA GLY A 216 -8.23 3.71 29.96
C GLY A 216 -8.29 2.83 28.70
N ALA A 217 -9.47 2.64 28.11
CA ALA A 217 -9.65 1.96 26.83
C ALA A 217 -10.39 2.84 25.82
N TRP A 218 -10.22 2.56 24.54
CA TRP A 218 -10.99 3.17 23.47
C TRP A 218 -12.11 2.23 23.04
N LEU A 219 -13.33 2.75 23.00
CA LEU A 219 -14.50 2.06 22.51
C LEU A 219 -14.90 2.62 21.16
N LEU A 220 -14.97 1.74 20.16
CA LEU A 220 -15.38 2.05 18.80
C LEU A 220 -16.63 1.27 18.44
N ARG A 221 -17.61 1.94 17.86
CA ARG A 221 -18.87 1.32 17.40
C ARG A 221 -19.42 2.05 16.18
N PRO A 222 -20.25 1.39 15.35
CA PRO A 222 -21.02 2.08 14.32
C PRO A 222 -21.89 3.18 14.94
N GLU A 223 -22.05 4.30 14.22
CA GLU A 223 -22.97 5.37 14.60
C GLU A 223 -24.40 4.81 14.60
N PRO A 224 -25.21 5.04 15.65
CA PRO A 224 -26.61 4.63 15.66
C PRO A 224 -27.36 5.27 14.49
N PRO A 225 -28.34 4.57 13.88
CA PRO A 225 -29.17 5.18 12.85
C PRO A 225 -29.84 6.44 13.41
N ARG A 226 -29.72 7.56 12.67
CA ARG A 226 -30.37 8.82 13.02
C ARG A 226 -31.88 8.60 13.00
N ARG A 227 -32.54 8.89 14.14
CA ARG A 227 -34.00 8.90 14.26
C ARG A 227 -34.60 10.10 13.52
#